data_AF-A0A2V1BC95-F1
#
_entry.id   AF-A0A2V1BC95-F1
#
_cell.length_a   1.000
_cell.length_b   1.000
_cell.length_c   1.000
_cell.angle_alpha   90.00
_cell.angle_beta   90.00
_cell.angle_gamma   90.00
#
_symmetry.space_group_name_H-M   'P 1'
#
loop_
_entity.id
_entity.type
_entity.pdbx_description
1 polymer ?
#
loop_
_entity_poly.entity_id
_entity_poly.type
_entity_poly.pdbx_seq_one_letter_code
_entity_poly.pdbx_strand_id
1 'polypeptide(L)'
;MPSATSQPSHDALLHYLPGYHVLICKECRYAIQPSAISRHLKDLHHIYRSDRQELLEYTKGLDLAEPGDVLLPPPDTTPVPLLPTESGLACAKEGCSHLCVTVKRMKNHWATAHRDIAESGRAQWRPVTLQTFFRGNQLRYFVVSEPATPETQSTQISETHSEPDIRTLETTEPSVCSESCTSKSELAFPSDWSAEEIALFNHFRTSTYHGLGRASMSRNIWEISVPAMAFHHDFLKHGILACSALHLAYLHPTERRRYQMKAACHQARALPLFRLAVAAPTEENCDAILAFSHLLIVHCFASEEQDEDLMLVKSGTTGTCGTESGLPDWLQIIRGSCTMFKHVWSNMRNGIMQPLIEETLNEEPLPIIPQNTVHSARLRELLVLPLFGKNPPIVEILEQQMTAYSSALIILSRAFVRAQAAKERGIFTMWTAVQIWPASIPMEYLEMLRAREPAALVLLAHYCVLLEPLEESWYMVGFRKRLLERIYWQLDEDWRKWLDWPFAEAGLDPLGAAMEDVRCDPMEASPSSYSASTSIIVTQRATQ
;
A
#
# COMPACT_ATOMS: atom_id res chain seq x y z
N MET A 1 18.13 22.00 30.81
CA MET A 1 16.71 22.38 30.96
C MET A 1 16.07 22.44 29.58
N PRO A 2 15.36 21.40 29.14
CA PRO A 2 14.39 21.54 28.05
C PRO A 2 13.25 22.45 28.49
N SER A 3 12.62 23.18 27.57
CA SER A 3 11.45 24.01 27.90
C SER A 3 10.21 23.15 28.12
N ALA A 4 9.27 23.63 28.95
CA ALA A 4 8.00 22.95 29.15
C ALA A 4 7.14 23.02 27.88
N THR A 5 6.76 21.85 27.35
CA THR A 5 5.66 21.74 26.38
C THR A 5 4.34 22.04 27.09
N SER A 6 3.59 23.03 26.60
CA SER A 6 2.28 23.39 27.13
C SER A 6 1.29 22.23 27.04
N GLN A 7 0.63 21.90 28.15
CA GLN A 7 -0.47 20.92 28.18
C GLN A 7 -1.60 21.37 27.23
N PRO A 8 -2.16 20.48 26.40
CA PRO A 8 -3.31 20.81 25.57
C PRO A 8 -4.56 20.93 26.44
N SER A 9 -5.07 22.17 26.60
CA SER A 9 -6.35 22.40 27.26
C SER A 9 -7.48 21.68 26.52
N HIS A 10 -8.54 21.28 27.22
CA HIS A 10 -9.57 20.40 26.63
C HIS A 10 -10.26 21.04 25.41
N ASP A 11 -10.48 22.34 25.44
CA ASP A 11 -11.06 23.11 24.34
C ASP A 11 -10.08 23.31 23.14
N ALA A 12 -8.82 22.84 23.22
CA ALA A 12 -7.99 22.74 22.02
C ALA A 12 -8.42 21.55 21.13
N LEU A 13 -8.78 20.41 21.73
CA LEU A 13 -8.99 19.14 21.03
C LEU A 13 -10.45 18.67 20.99
N LEU A 14 -11.22 18.93 22.06
CA LEU A 14 -12.55 18.37 22.25
C LEU A 14 -13.63 19.47 22.23
N HIS A 15 -14.81 19.14 21.73
CA HIS A 15 -15.96 20.04 21.74
C HIS A 15 -17.25 19.28 22.07
N TYR A 16 -17.88 19.62 23.19
CA TYR A 16 -19.16 19.06 23.58
C TYR A 16 -20.32 19.83 22.94
N LEU A 17 -21.20 19.13 22.23
CA LEU A 17 -22.45 19.68 21.68
C LEU A 17 -23.63 19.23 22.55
N PRO A 18 -24.10 20.05 23.51
CA PRO A 18 -25.17 19.65 24.44
C PRO A 18 -26.50 19.36 23.74
N GLY A 19 -26.82 20.05 22.63
CA GLY A 19 -28.06 19.82 21.87
C GLY A 19 -28.16 18.45 21.18
N TYR A 20 -27.07 17.67 21.16
CA TYR A 20 -27.03 16.32 20.60
C TYR A 20 -26.42 15.29 21.57
N HIS A 21 -25.97 15.71 22.76
CA HIS A 21 -25.26 14.88 23.74
C HIS A 21 -24.03 14.15 23.15
N VAL A 22 -23.23 14.85 22.33
CA VAL A 22 -22.02 14.28 21.67
C VAL A 22 -20.75 15.08 21.94
N LEU A 23 -19.62 14.39 21.90
CA LEU A 23 -18.28 14.95 22.04
C LEU A 23 -17.51 14.85 20.72
N ILE A 24 -17.35 15.96 20.00
CA ILE A 24 -16.60 16.01 18.74
C ILE A 24 -15.10 16.20 19.03
N CYS A 25 -14.26 15.42 18.34
CA CYS A 25 -12.84 15.73 18.21
C CYS A 25 -12.64 16.80 17.13
N LYS A 26 -12.09 17.97 17.49
CA LYS A 26 -11.87 19.11 16.59
C LYS A 26 -10.89 18.76 15.45
N GLU A 27 -9.90 17.92 15.73
CA GLU A 27 -8.92 17.44 14.73
C GLU A 27 -9.53 16.39 13.79
N CYS A 28 -10.13 15.32 14.34
CA CYS A 28 -10.67 14.22 13.53
C CYS A 28 -12.02 14.51 12.86
N ARG A 29 -12.73 15.57 13.30
CA ARG A 29 -14.02 16.03 12.77
C ARG A 29 -15.11 14.94 12.77
N TYR A 30 -15.22 14.21 13.89
CA TYR A 30 -16.33 13.29 14.17
C TYR A 30 -16.55 13.16 15.68
N ALA A 31 -17.74 12.68 16.07
CA ALA A 31 -18.14 12.44 17.46
C ALA A 31 -17.52 11.14 18.02
N ILE A 32 -16.89 11.23 19.19
CA ILE A 32 -16.27 10.11 19.88
C ILE A 32 -17.35 9.39 20.71
N GLN A 33 -17.40 8.06 20.63
CA GLN A 33 -18.29 7.24 21.46
C GLN A 33 -17.82 7.26 22.92
N PRO A 34 -18.70 7.29 23.95
CA PRO A 34 -18.30 7.38 25.36
C PRO A 34 -17.27 6.32 25.78
N SER A 35 -17.55 5.06 25.42
CA SER A 35 -16.66 3.91 25.66
C SER A 35 -15.31 3.99 24.91
N ALA A 36 -15.22 4.77 23.83
CA ALA A 36 -14.03 4.88 22.99
C ALA A 36 -13.09 6.03 23.36
N ILE A 37 -13.49 7.00 24.20
CA ILE A 37 -12.73 8.24 24.48
C ILE A 37 -11.28 7.96 24.90
N SER A 38 -11.06 7.11 25.92
CA SER A 38 -9.70 6.80 26.38
C SER A 38 -8.85 6.05 25.35
N ARG A 39 -9.47 5.41 24.34
CA ARG A 39 -8.75 4.76 23.25
C ARG A 39 -8.43 5.76 22.14
N HIS A 40 -9.40 6.57 21.73
CA HIS A 40 -9.26 7.63 20.74
C HIS A 40 -8.10 8.59 21.09
N LEU A 41 -8.07 9.12 22.32
CA LEU A 41 -7.02 10.04 22.77
C LEU A 41 -5.61 9.39 22.77
N LYS A 42 -5.51 8.09 23.09
CA LYS A 42 -4.24 7.35 23.11
C LYS A 42 -3.77 6.94 21.70
N ASP A 43 -4.67 6.36 20.91
CA ASP A 43 -4.33 5.64 19.68
C ASP A 43 -4.29 6.57 18.44
N LEU A 44 -4.96 7.73 18.47
CA LEU A 44 -4.99 8.69 17.36
C LEU A 44 -4.30 10.03 17.66
N HIS A 45 -4.35 10.51 18.91
CA HIS A 45 -3.71 11.77 19.32
C HIS A 45 -2.46 11.58 20.19
N HIS A 46 -2.04 10.33 20.41
CA HIS A 46 -0.87 9.96 21.21
C HIS A 46 -0.81 10.59 22.61
N ILE A 47 -1.96 10.82 23.25
CA ILE A 47 -2.03 11.40 24.59
C ILE A 47 -1.84 10.29 25.63
N TYR A 48 -0.67 10.30 26.28
CA TYR A 48 -0.24 9.26 27.21
C TYR A 48 -0.77 9.47 28.64
N ARG A 49 -0.32 8.63 29.59
CA ARG A 49 -1.06 8.36 30.84
C ARG A 49 -1.30 9.56 31.74
N SER A 50 -0.36 10.50 31.85
CA SER A 50 -0.51 11.73 32.64
C SER A 50 -1.56 12.66 32.01
N ASP A 51 -1.33 13.03 30.75
CA ASP A 51 -1.98 14.18 30.14
C ASP A 51 -3.44 13.86 29.74
N ARG A 52 -3.74 12.58 29.51
CA ARG A 52 -5.10 12.10 29.24
C ARG A 52 -5.99 12.05 30.49
N GLN A 53 -5.44 12.11 31.71
CA GLN A 53 -6.25 11.94 32.92
C GLN A 53 -7.23 13.11 33.09
N GLU A 54 -6.72 14.33 32.94
CA GLU A 54 -7.49 15.59 33.00
C GLU A 54 -8.62 15.58 31.96
N LEU A 55 -8.31 15.24 30.70
CA LEU A 55 -9.28 15.07 29.61
C LEU A 55 -10.37 14.03 29.94
N LEU A 56 -10.00 12.89 30.55
CA LEU A 56 -10.96 11.86 30.94
C LEU A 56 -11.84 12.30 32.12
N GLU A 57 -11.30 13.06 33.07
CA GLU A 57 -12.07 13.63 34.19
C GLU A 57 -13.08 14.68 33.70
N TYR A 58 -12.70 15.54 32.75
CA TYR A 58 -13.64 16.43 32.05
C TYR A 58 -14.76 15.64 31.36
N THR A 59 -14.44 14.61 30.57
CA THR A 59 -15.47 13.87 29.82
C THR A 59 -16.44 13.06 30.70
N LYS A 60 -16.06 12.70 31.93
CA LYS A 60 -16.96 12.08 32.92
C LYS A 60 -18.02 13.04 33.46
N GLY A 61 -17.80 14.35 33.36
CA GLY A 61 -18.76 15.38 33.74
C GLY A 61 -19.76 15.75 32.65
N LEU A 62 -19.69 15.10 31.48
CA LEU A 62 -20.56 15.35 30.33
C LEU A 62 -21.66 14.30 30.23
N ASP A 63 -22.85 14.73 29.84
CA ASP A 63 -23.96 13.85 29.48
C ASP A 63 -23.81 13.44 28.01
N LEU A 64 -23.38 12.20 27.77
CA LEU A 64 -23.02 11.69 26.44
C LEU A 64 -23.90 10.51 26.05
N ALA A 65 -24.65 10.67 24.95
CA ALA A 65 -25.49 9.62 24.40
C ALA A 65 -24.66 8.59 23.61
N GLU A 66 -25.08 7.33 23.66
CA GLU A 66 -24.52 6.30 22.77
C GLU A 66 -25.07 6.50 21.33
N PRO A 67 -24.33 6.07 20.27
CA PRO A 67 -24.64 6.45 18.89
C PRO A 67 -25.99 5.98 18.31
N GLY A 68 -26.67 5.04 18.97
CA GLY A 68 -28.05 4.67 18.66
C GLY A 68 -29.06 5.73 19.11
N ASP A 69 -28.79 6.37 20.26
CA ASP A 69 -29.71 7.25 20.97
C ASP A 69 -29.54 8.73 20.60
N VAL A 70 -28.40 9.09 19.99
CA VAL A 70 -28.18 10.44 19.44
C VAL A 70 -29.31 10.82 18.47
N LEU A 71 -30.01 11.89 18.82
CA LEU A 71 -31.06 12.48 18.01
C LEU A 71 -30.43 13.20 16.81
N LEU A 72 -30.78 12.78 15.61
CA LEU A 72 -30.36 13.47 14.40
C LEU A 72 -31.19 14.75 14.24
N PRO A 73 -30.60 15.87 13.76
CA PRO A 73 -31.38 17.07 13.50
C PRO A 73 -32.41 16.83 12.38
N PRO A 74 -33.49 17.66 12.33
CA PRO A 74 -34.41 17.66 11.21
C PRO A 74 -33.69 17.86 9.85
N PRO A 75 -34.28 17.37 8.74
CA PRO A 75 -33.79 17.67 7.40
C PRO A 75 -33.68 19.17 7.16
N ASP A 76 -32.75 19.56 6.29
CA ASP A 76 -32.62 20.92 5.78
C ASP A 76 -32.29 21.96 6.89
N THR A 77 -31.65 21.51 7.96
CA THR A 77 -31.05 22.35 9.02
C THR A 77 -29.68 22.89 8.61
N THR A 78 -29.22 23.97 9.26
CA THR A 78 -27.85 24.48 9.09
C THR A 78 -26.81 23.43 9.51
N PRO A 79 -25.63 23.34 8.85
CA PRO A 79 -24.66 22.29 9.15
C PRO A 79 -24.18 22.35 10.60
N VAL A 80 -24.15 21.18 11.25
CA VAL A 80 -23.61 21.01 12.60
C VAL A 80 -22.12 21.39 12.59
N PRO A 81 -21.67 22.33 13.44
CA PRO A 81 -20.27 22.75 13.48
C PRO A 81 -19.29 21.59 13.69
N LEU A 82 -18.07 21.76 13.16
CA LEU A 82 -16.95 20.83 13.30
C LEU A 82 -17.12 19.44 12.64
N LEU A 83 -18.27 19.13 12.02
CA LEU A 83 -18.46 17.94 11.19
C LEU A 83 -18.29 18.27 9.69
N PRO A 84 -17.66 17.41 8.88
CA PRO A 84 -17.55 17.63 7.44
C PRO A 84 -18.91 17.43 6.76
N THR A 85 -19.19 18.23 5.74
CA THR A 85 -20.28 18.00 4.79
C THR A 85 -19.84 17.02 3.70
N GLU A 86 -20.77 16.18 3.23
CA GLU A 86 -20.54 15.09 2.28
C GLU A 86 -21.60 15.18 1.16
N SER A 87 -21.19 15.15 -0.10
CA SER A 87 -22.14 15.11 -1.23
C SER A 87 -22.86 13.75 -1.28
N GLY A 88 -24.18 13.76 -1.15
CA GLY A 88 -24.97 12.54 -1.00
C GLY A 88 -26.27 12.51 -1.78
N LEU A 89 -27.00 11.41 -1.60
CA LEU A 89 -28.24 11.08 -2.29
C LEU A 89 -29.32 10.72 -1.27
N ALA A 90 -30.48 11.35 -1.38
CA ALA A 90 -31.70 10.96 -0.68
C ALA A 90 -32.63 10.21 -1.63
N CYS A 91 -33.25 9.13 -1.16
CA CYS A 91 -34.24 8.40 -1.94
C CYS A 91 -35.41 9.33 -2.31
N ALA A 92 -35.88 9.26 -3.57
CA ALA A 92 -36.99 10.10 -4.04
C ALA A 92 -38.37 9.46 -3.81
N LYS A 93 -38.44 8.25 -3.25
CA LYS A 93 -39.71 7.59 -2.95
C LYS A 93 -40.37 8.25 -1.74
N GLU A 94 -41.59 8.75 -1.94
CA GLU A 94 -42.45 9.28 -0.87
C GLU A 94 -42.53 8.29 0.31
N GLY A 95 -42.28 8.81 1.52
CA GLY A 95 -42.21 8.03 2.76
C GLY A 95 -40.86 7.35 3.05
N CYS A 96 -39.90 7.36 2.12
CA CYS A 96 -38.58 6.75 2.34
C CYS A 96 -37.54 7.78 2.83
N SER A 97 -36.94 7.51 3.99
CA SER A 97 -35.90 8.34 4.61
C SER A 97 -34.46 7.88 4.32
N HIS A 98 -34.24 7.02 3.32
CA HIS A 98 -32.91 6.47 3.05
C HIS A 98 -31.94 7.49 2.44
N LEU A 99 -30.78 7.63 3.07
CA LEU A 99 -29.69 8.55 2.69
C LEU A 99 -28.39 7.76 2.49
N CYS A 100 -27.65 8.03 1.41
CA CYS A 100 -26.31 7.45 1.23
C CYS A 100 -25.42 8.30 0.29
N VAL A 101 -24.10 8.16 0.42
CA VAL A 101 -23.10 8.91 -0.38
C VAL A 101 -22.71 8.27 -1.72
N THR A 102 -23.32 7.15 -2.17
CA THR A 102 -22.98 6.55 -3.47
C THR A 102 -24.17 6.03 -4.27
N VAL A 103 -24.16 6.28 -5.58
CA VAL A 103 -25.16 5.78 -6.54
C VAL A 103 -25.27 4.24 -6.49
N LYS A 104 -24.16 3.52 -6.23
CA LYS A 104 -24.17 2.05 -6.09
C LYS A 104 -24.98 1.59 -4.87
N ARG A 105 -24.89 2.29 -3.73
CA ARG A 105 -25.72 2.01 -2.56
C ARG A 105 -27.19 2.37 -2.82
N MET A 106 -27.46 3.53 -3.42
CA MET A 106 -28.83 3.95 -3.73
C MET A 106 -29.54 3.00 -4.71
N LYS A 107 -28.87 2.56 -5.79
CA LYS A 107 -29.41 1.55 -6.73
C LYS A 107 -29.71 0.22 -6.03
N ASN A 108 -28.85 -0.24 -5.13
CA ASN A 108 -29.08 -1.47 -4.36
C ASN A 108 -30.23 -1.32 -3.34
N HIS A 109 -30.36 -0.16 -2.71
CA HIS A 109 -31.50 0.16 -1.85
C HIS A 109 -32.81 0.16 -2.65
N TRP A 110 -32.87 0.85 -3.79
CA TRP A 110 -34.06 0.88 -4.65
C TRP A 110 -34.47 -0.53 -5.11
N ALA A 111 -33.50 -1.34 -5.56
CA ALA A 111 -33.71 -2.73 -6.00
C ALA A 111 -34.05 -3.73 -4.86
N THR A 112 -33.99 -3.32 -3.59
CA THR A 112 -34.38 -4.17 -2.44
C THR A 112 -35.61 -3.65 -1.71
N ALA A 113 -35.77 -2.34 -1.53
CA ALA A 113 -36.87 -1.71 -0.80
C ALA A 113 -38.03 -1.19 -1.66
N HIS A 114 -37.81 -0.97 -2.98
CA HIS A 114 -38.78 -0.31 -3.87
C HIS A 114 -39.00 -1.11 -5.17
N ARG A 115 -39.04 -2.45 -5.04
CA ARG A 115 -39.11 -3.41 -6.16
C ARG A 115 -40.34 -3.27 -7.06
N ASP A 116 -41.44 -2.75 -6.52
CA ASP A 116 -42.76 -2.81 -7.16
C ASP A 116 -43.06 -1.60 -8.08
N ILE A 117 -42.07 -0.73 -8.33
CA ILE A 117 -42.28 0.57 -8.99
C ILE A 117 -41.46 0.68 -10.28
N ALA A 118 -42.10 0.38 -11.41
CA ALA A 118 -41.59 0.60 -12.76
C ALA A 118 -42.01 1.96 -13.34
N GLU A 119 -41.85 3.05 -12.57
CA GLU A 119 -42.20 4.41 -13.02
C GLU A 119 -41.12 5.02 -13.93
N SER A 120 -41.31 4.87 -15.24
CA SER A 120 -40.50 5.51 -16.28
C SER A 120 -40.72 7.04 -16.31
N GLY A 121 -39.86 7.80 -15.62
CA GLY A 121 -39.73 9.24 -15.85
C GLY A 121 -39.41 10.12 -14.62
N ARG A 122 -39.63 9.62 -13.39
CA ARG A 122 -39.21 10.34 -12.17
C ARG A 122 -37.79 9.96 -11.77
N ALA A 123 -37.01 10.92 -11.27
CA ALA A 123 -35.70 10.65 -10.71
C ALA A 123 -35.82 9.77 -9.45
N GLN A 124 -35.03 8.69 -9.38
CA GLN A 124 -35.10 7.71 -8.28
C GLN A 124 -34.45 8.21 -6.98
N TRP A 125 -33.69 9.30 -7.04
CA TRP A 125 -33.06 9.97 -5.89
C TRP A 125 -32.82 11.45 -6.20
N ARG A 126 -32.73 12.28 -5.15
CA ARG A 126 -32.30 13.68 -5.24
C ARG A 126 -30.89 13.84 -4.64
N PRO A 127 -30.01 14.71 -5.19
CA PRO A 127 -28.79 15.10 -4.50
C PRO A 127 -29.12 15.89 -3.23
N VAL A 128 -28.31 15.74 -2.20
CA VAL A 128 -28.42 16.41 -0.89
C VAL A 128 -27.03 16.55 -0.26
N THR A 129 -26.81 17.63 0.48
CA THR A 129 -25.62 17.76 1.34
C THR A 129 -25.89 17.02 2.66
N LEU A 130 -24.99 16.11 3.03
CA LEU A 130 -25.12 15.23 4.20
C LEU A 130 -24.09 15.55 5.28
N GLN A 131 -24.41 15.22 6.52
CA GLN A 131 -23.44 15.06 7.62
C GLN A 131 -23.72 13.76 8.38
N THR A 132 -22.79 13.33 9.23
CA THR A 132 -22.92 12.19 10.16
C THR A 132 -22.08 12.46 11.40
N PHE A 133 -22.61 12.15 12.60
CA PHE A 133 -21.85 12.28 13.84
C PHE A 133 -20.71 11.25 13.92
N PHE A 134 -20.98 10.00 13.57
CA PHE A 134 -20.06 8.87 13.76
C PHE A 134 -19.55 8.31 12.43
N ARG A 135 -18.47 7.51 12.48
CA ARG A 135 -17.85 6.83 11.33
C ARG A 135 -17.88 5.30 11.51
N GLY A 136 -17.54 4.56 10.45
CA GLY A 136 -17.48 3.09 10.49
C GLY A 136 -18.86 2.43 10.44
N ASN A 137 -19.07 1.41 11.28
CA ASN A 137 -20.30 0.59 11.26
C ASN A 137 -21.55 1.30 11.82
N GLN A 138 -21.40 2.53 12.33
CA GLN A 138 -22.46 3.29 12.99
C GLN A 138 -22.79 4.61 12.25
N LEU A 139 -22.58 4.63 10.93
CA LEU A 139 -22.93 5.75 10.05
C LEU A 139 -24.45 6.00 10.05
N ARG A 140 -24.85 7.21 10.48
CA ARG A 140 -26.23 7.69 10.45
C ARG A 140 -26.22 9.09 9.84
N TYR A 141 -26.50 9.16 8.53
CA TYR A 141 -26.54 10.42 7.81
C TYR A 141 -27.80 11.23 8.14
N PHE A 142 -27.68 12.55 8.05
CA PHE A 142 -28.79 13.51 8.05
C PHE A 142 -28.54 14.59 6.98
N VAL A 143 -29.61 15.21 6.48
CA VAL A 143 -29.56 16.24 5.44
C VAL A 143 -29.39 17.61 6.06
N VAL A 144 -28.47 18.41 5.53
CA VAL A 144 -28.24 19.81 5.91
C VAL A 144 -28.35 20.72 4.70
N SER A 145 -28.78 21.96 4.91
CA SER A 145 -28.79 23.00 3.88
C SER A 145 -27.54 23.87 3.99
N GLU A 146 -26.91 24.15 2.85
CA GLU A 146 -25.78 25.09 2.81
C GLU A 146 -26.25 26.53 3.09
N PRO A 147 -25.47 27.33 3.84
CA PRO A 147 -25.83 28.71 4.14
C PRO A 147 -25.82 29.53 2.84
N ALA A 148 -26.94 30.18 2.53
CA ALA A 148 -27.11 30.92 1.28
C ALA A 148 -26.12 32.10 1.19
N THR A 149 -25.04 31.92 0.42
CA THR A 149 -24.20 33.02 -0.06
C THR A 149 -25.00 33.88 -1.06
N PRO A 150 -24.95 35.23 -0.96
CA PRO A 150 -25.71 36.09 -1.86
C PRO A 150 -25.24 35.94 -3.31
N GLU A 151 -26.21 35.91 -4.23
CA GLU A 151 -25.99 35.60 -5.64
C GLU A 151 -25.23 36.72 -6.38
N THR A 152 -24.04 36.40 -6.91
CA THR A 152 -23.43 37.22 -7.97
C THR A 152 -24.06 36.84 -9.31
N GLN A 153 -24.95 37.68 -9.83
CA GLN A 153 -25.66 37.45 -11.08
C GLN A 153 -24.68 37.34 -12.26
N SER A 154 -24.75 36.22 -12.99
CA SER A 154 -24.04 36.04 -14.27
C SER A 154 -25.07 35.78 -15.37
N THR A 155 -25.31 36.79 -16.20
CA THR A 155 -26.39 36.79 -17.19
C THR A 155 -26.06 35.87 -18.37
N GLN A 156 -26.95 34.95 -18.69
CA GLN A 156 -26.86 34.15 -19.92
C GLN A 156 -27.15 35.00 -21.15
N ILE A 157 -26.28 34.94 -22.15
CA ILE A 157 -26.60 35.30 -23.54
C ILE A 157 -26.18 34.12 -24.40
N SER A 158 -27.12 33.60 -25.19
CA SER A 158 -26.92 32.49 -26.11
C SER A 158 -26.87 33.02 -27.54
N GLU A 159 -25.75 32.85 -28.24
CA GLU A 159 -25.69 33.12 -29.68
C GLU A 159 -25.15 31.92 -30.46
N THR A 160 -25.76 31.68 -31.62
CA THR A 160 -25.49 30.56 -32.52
C THR A 160 -24.39 30.90 -33.52
N HIS A 161 -23.44 29.99 -33.73
CA HIS A 161 -22.46 30.13 -34.80
C HIS A 161 -23.11 30.17 -36.19
N SER A 162 -22.67 31.12 -37.01
CA SER A 162 -22.84 31.16 -38.46
C SER A 162 -21.63 31.87 -39.07
N GLU A 163 -21.14 31.38 -40.20
CA GLU A 163 -19.98 31.96 -40.90
C GLU A 163 -20.34 33.29 -41.59
N PRO A 164 -19.33 34.10 -41.94
CA PRO A 164 -19.33 34.66 -43.29
C PRO A 164 -18.00 34.51 -44.05
N ASP A 165 -18.15 34.20 -45.33
CA ASP A 165 -17.11 34.11 -46.36
C ASP A 165 -16.73 35.51 -46.90
N ILE A 166 -15.44 35.87 -46.96
CA ILE A 166 -14.91 36.98 -47.79
C ILE A 166 -13.55 36.59 -48.38
N ARG A 167 -13.48 36.57 -49.72
CA ARG A 167 -12.25 36.59 -50.55
C ARG A 167 -11.80 38.05 -50.76
N THR A 168 -10.55 38.42 -51.06
CA THR A 168 -9.72 38.05 -52.24
C THR A 168 -8.32 38.67 -52.16
N LEU A 169 -7.27 37.96 -52.65
CA LEU A 169 -6.07 38.43 -53.42
C LEU A 169 -5.20 39.60 -52.83
N GLU A 170 -3.90 39.80 -53.08
CA GLU A 170 -2.77 39.16 -53.81
C GLU A 170 -1.46 39.83 -53.28
N THR A 171 -0.19 39.39 -53.44
CA THR A 171 0.53 38.18 -53.94
C THR A 171 1.71 37.96 -52.91
N THR A 172 2.85 37.24 -53.03
CA THR A 172 3.62 36.53 -54.08
C THR A 172 4.42 35.36 -53.46
N GLU A 173 5.41 34.81 -54.18
CA GLU A 173 6.24 33.63 -53.85
C GLU A 173 7.73 33.99 -53.62
N PRO A 174 8.68 33.03 -53.45
CA PRO A 174 8.71 31.87 -52.55
C PRO A 174 10.02 31.77 -51.73
N SER A 175 10.09 30.81 -50.80
CA SER A 175 11.36 30.15 -50.43
C SER A 175 11.12 28.69 -50.07
N VAL A 176 12.06 27.80 -50.40
CA VAL A 176 11.92 26.34 -50.31
C VAL A 176 13.02 25.74 -49.42
N CYS A 177 12.61 24.76 -48.61
CA CYS A 177 13.37 23.78 -47.79
C CYS A 177 12.94 23.84 -46.30
N SER A 178 12.88 22.73 -45.55
CA SER A 178 12.85 21.30 -45.90
C SER A 178 12.51 20.52 -44.61
N GLU A 179 12.19 19.24 -44.71
CA GLU A 179 11.68 18.42 -43.60
C GLU A 179 12.67 18.22 -42.42
N SER A 180 12.09 17.89 -41.26
CA SER A 180 12.68 17.10 -40.16
C SER A 180 13.85 17.67 -39.33
N CYS A 181 13.55 17.96 -38.06
CA CYS A 181 14.17 17.21 -36.95
C CYS A 181 13.32 17.25 -35.68
N THR A 182 13.02 16.08 -35.11
CA THR A 182 12.35 15.92 -33.81
C THR A 182 13.37 16.01 -32.67
N SER A 183 13.69 17.21 -32.22
CA SER A 183 14.43 17.39 -30.96
C SER A 183 13.58 16.95 -29.77
N LYS A 184 14.09 16.03 -28.94
CA LYS A 184 13.54 15.82 -27.59
C LYS A 184 13.76 17.12 -26.81
N SER A 185 12.68 17.74 -26.33
CA SER A 185 12.78 18.96 -25.53
C SER A 185 13.67 18.74 -24.30
N GLU A 186 14.73 19.52 -24.19
CA GLU A 186 15.57 19.55 -22.99
C GLU A 186 14.80 20.28 -21.89
N LEU A 187 14.35 19.53 -20.88
CA LEU A 187 13.73 20.11 -19.69
C LEU A 187 14.77 20.94 -18.96
N ALA A 188 14.59 22.27 -18.95
CA ALA A 188 15.41 23.19 -18.18
C ALA A 188 15.21 22.90 -16.69
N PHE A 189 16.25 22.39 -16.03
CA PHE A 189 16.22 22.11 -14.59
C PHE A 189 16.19 23.44 -13.80
N PRO A 190 15.32 23.58 -12.79
CA PRO A 190 15.33 24.73 -11.89
C PRO A 190 16.63 24.82 -11.08
N SER A 191 17.01 26.04 -10.66
CA SER A 191 18.35 26.34 -10.14
C SER A 191 18.68 25.75 -8.76
N ASP A 192 17.74 25.09 -8.07
CA ASP A 192 17.98 24.33 -6.83
C ASP A 192 18.61 22.94 -7.08
N TRP A 193 18.53 22.42 -8.32
CA TRP A 193 18.99 21.08 -8.65
C TRP A 193 20.50 21.03 -8.75
N SER A 194 21.13 20.18 -7.92
CA SER A 194 22.57 19.93 -8.04
C SER A 194 22.90 19.08 -9.28
N ALA A 195 24.12 19.19 -9.80
CA ALA A 195 24.58 18.37 -10.93
C ALA A 195 24.46 16.85 -10.67
N GLU A 196 24.54 16.42 -9.41
CA GLU A 196 24.31 15.02 -9.03
C GLU A 196 22.82 14.65 -9.08
N GLU A 197 21.92 15.51 -8.61
CA GLU A 197 20.48 15.27 -8.72
C GLU A 197 20.05 15.23 -10.21
N ILE A 198 20.61 16.11 -11.05
CA ILE A 198 20.39 16.10 -12.50
C ILE A 198 20.88 14.79 -13.13
N ALA A 199 22.07 14.32 -12.77
CA ALA A 199 22.63 13.07 -13.31
C ALA A 199 21.79 11.83 -12.95
N LEU A 200 21.37 11.72 -11.68
CA LEU A 200 20.51 10.64 -11.20
C LEU A 200 19.12 10.68 -11.88
N PHE A 201 18.52 11.86 -12.03
CA PHE A 201 17.21 12.01 -12.66
C PHE A 201 17.23 11.74 -14.17
N ASN A 202 18.31 12.10 -14.86
CA ASN A 202 18.50 11.70 -16.25
C ASN A 202 18.68 10.18 -16.35
N HIS A 203 19.43 9.54 -15.46
CA HIS A 203 19.51 8.06 -15.39
C HIS A 203 18.15 7.39 -15.08
N PHE A 204 17.21 8.09 -14.42
CA PHE A 204 15.84 7.61 -14.31
C PHE A 204 15.18 7.51 -15.68
N ARG A 205 15.17 8.63 -16.40
CA ARG A 205 14.51 8.82 -17.71
C ARG A 205 15.16 8.05 -18.87
N THR A 206 16.45 7.72 -18.80
CA THR A 206 17.14 6.96 -19.85
C THR A 206 17.23 5.47 -19.60
N SER A 207 17.04 5.00 -18.36
CA SER A 207 17.47 3.64 -17.98
C SER A 207 16.66 3.00 -16.86
N THR A 208 16.40 3.72 -15.76
CA THR A 208 15.77 3.10 -14.57
C THR A 208 14.29 2.74 -14.81
N TYR A 209 13.57 3.59 -15.57
CA TYR A 209 12.14 3.42 -15.80
C TYR A 209 11.76 2.11 -16.51
N HIS A 210 12.67 1.51 -17.29
CA HIS A 210 12.44 0.26 -18.01
C HIS A 210 12.07 -0.91 -17.08
N GLY A 211 12.59 -0.94 -15.84
CA GLY A 211 12.27 -1.98 -14.86
C GLY A 211 10.92 -1.81 -14.14
N LEU A 212 10.25 -0.67 -14.31
CA LEU A 212 9.05 -0.27 -13.55
C LEU A 212 7.73 -0.53 -14.29
N GLY A 213 7.77 -0.75 -15.62
CA GLY A 213 6.58 -0.97 -16.45
C GLY A 213 6.73 -2.12 -17.45
N ARG A 214 5.74 -3.01 -17.53
CA ARG A 214 5.72 -4.10 -18.51
C ARG A 214 5.12 -3.69 -19.86
N ALA A 215 3.89 -3.21 -19.90
CA ALA A 215 3.24 -2.74 -21.13
C ALA A 215 3.72 -1.33 -21.54
N SER A 216 3.53 -0.96 -22.80
CA SER A 216 3.92 0.35 -23.36
C SER A 216 3.31 1.53 -22.58
N MET A 217 2.02 1.45 -22.24
CA MET A 217 1.34 2.47 -21.44
C MET A 217 1.95 2.62 -20.05
N SER A 218 2.18 1.51 -19.34
CA SER A 218 2.82 1.50 -18.02
C SER A 218 4.23 2.12 -18.05
N ARG A 219 5.02 1.86 -19.10
CA ARG A 219 6.37 2.45 -19.26
C ARG A 219 6.31 3.94 -19.55
N ASN A 220 5.35 4.40 -20.36
CA ASN A 220 5.21 5.81 -20.71
C ASN A 220 4.95 6.68 -19.47
N ILE A 221 4.13 6.20 -18.53
CA ILE A 221 3.89 6.85 -17.23
C ILE A 221 5.19 7.01 -16.44
N TRP A 222 6.06 5.99 -16.42
CA TRP A 222 7.37 6.06 -15.75
C TRP A 222 8.42 6.87 -16.53
N GLU A 223 8.35 6.95 -17.86
CA GLU A 223 9.29 7.73 -18.70
C GLU A 223 8.98 9.24 -18.69
N ILE A 224 7.69 9.61 -18.66
CA ILE A 224 7.21 10.96 -18.91
C ILE A 224 6.46 11.53 -17.70
N SER A 225 5.33 10.92 -17.31
CA SER A 225 4.41 11.52 -16.33
C SER A 225 4.98 11.60 -14.92
N VAL A 226 5.59 10.53 -14.43
CA VAL A 226 6.19 10.48 -13.08
C VAL A 226 7.38 11.46 -12.96
N PRO A 227 8.31 11.54 -13.93
CA PRO A 227 9.30 12.60 -13.99
C PRO A 227 8.71 14.02 -14.05
N ALA A 228 7.60 14.25 -14.77
CA ALA A 228 6.95 15.57 -14.81
C ALA A 228 6.33 15.97 -13.45
N MET A 229 5.68 15.04 -12.76
CA MET A 229 5.16 15.26 -11.40
C MET A 229 6.28 15.57 -10.39
N ALA A 230 7.48 15.02 -10.57
CA ALA A 230 8.59 15.21 -9.65
C ALA A 230 9.13 16.65 -9.58
N PHE A 231 8.90 17.49 -10.59
CA PHE A 231 9.23 18.93 -10.53
C PHE A 231 8.28 19.72 -9.60
N HIS A 232 7.15 19.13 -9.21
CA HIS A 232 6.12 19.77 -8.36
C HIS A 232 6.03 19.13 -6.96
N HIS A 233 6.74 18.03 -6.72
CA HIS A 233 6.65 17.22 -5.50
C HIS A 233 8.03 16.73 -5.05
N ASP A 234 8.66 17.41 -4.10
CA ASP A 234 10.00 17.10 -3.59
C ASP A 234 10.16 15.66 -3.06
N PHE A 235 9.10 15.09 -2.48
CA PHE A 235 9.12 13.69 -2.05
C PHE A 235 9.27 12.74 -3.26
N LEU A 236 8.61 13.04 -4.38
CA LEU A 236 8.73 12.26 -5.61
C LEU A 236 10.06 12.52 -6.33
N LYS A 237 10.56 13.77 -6.35
CA LYS A 237 11.94 14.11 -6.75
C LYS A 237 12.92 13.18 -6.04
N HIS A 238 12.89 13.14 -4.72
CA HIS A 238 13.82 12.31 -3.95
C HIS A 238 13.55 10.80 -4.06
N GLY A 239 12.31 10.34 -4.25
CA GLY A 239 12.02 8.94 -4.56
C GLY A 239 12.62 8.47 -5.88
N ILE A 240 12.52 9.28 -6.94
CA ILE A 240 13.15 9.03 -8.24
C ILE A 240 14.67 8.94 -8.10
N LEU A 241 15.27 9.93 -7.42
CA LEU A 241 16.72 10.00 -7.20
C LEU A 241 17.23 8.80 -6.39
N ALA A 242 16.49 8.36 -5.38
CA ALA A 242 16.82 7.17 -4.60
C ALA A 242 16.72 5.88 -5.44
N CYS A 243 15.68 5.74 -6.26
CA CYS A 243 15.49 4.59 -7.15
C CYS A 243 16.61 4.49 -8.20
N SER A 244 16.99 5.60 -8.84
CA SER A 244 18.11 5.63 -9.78
C SER A 244 19.48 5.42 -9.14
N ALA A 245 19.67 5.86 -7.89
CA ALA A 245 20.87 5.50 -7.13
C ALA A 245 20.92 3.98 -6.88
N LEU A 246 19.82 3.34 -6.46
CA LEU A 246 19.78 1.87 -6.31
C LEU A 246 20.02 1.12 -7.63
N HIS A 247 19.50 1.63 -8.76
CA HIS A 247 19.77 1.04 -10.07
C HIS A 247 21.25 1.16 -10.47
N LEU A 248 21.91 2.27 -10.17
CA LEU A 248 23.38 2.39 -10.32
C LEU A 248 24.15 1.48 -9.34
N ALA A 249 23.61 1.22 -8.15
CA ALA A 249 24.19 0.28 -7.18
C ALA A 249 24.14 -1.19 -7.66
N TYR A 250 23.11 -1.53 -8.44
CA TYR A 250 22.98 -2.79 -9.17
C TYR A 250 23.96 -2.85 -10.35
N LEU A 251 23.96 -1.84 -11.23
CA LEU A 251 24.80 -1.78 -12.43
C LEU A 251 26.31 -1.62 -12.16
N HIS A 252 26.70 -1.08 -11.00
CA HIS A 252 28.09 -0.85 -10.61
C HIS A 252 28.42 -1.46 -9.24
N PRO A 253 28.58 -2.80 -9.14
CA PRO A 253 28.84 -3.49 -7.87
C PRO A 253 30.04 -2.95 -7.08
N THR A 254 31.08 -2.47 -7.75
CA THR A 254 32.27 -1.84 -7.14
C THR A 254 31.97 -0.52 -6.43
N GLU A 255 30.94 0.21 -6.85
CA GLU A 255 30.49 1.45 -6.23
C GLU A 255 29.18 1.28 -5.42
N ARG A 256 28.66 0.05 -5.30
CA ARG A 256 27.34 -0.28 -4.72
C ARG A 256 27.06 0.44 -3.40
N ARG A 257 27.98 0.37 -2.44
CA ARG A 257 27.86 1.03 -1.12
C ARG A 257 27.76 2.56 -1.21
N ARG A 258 28.42 3.18 -2.19
CA ARG A 258 28.34 4.64 -2.45
C ARG A 258 26.94 5.02 -2.93
N TYR A 259 26.37 4.24 -3.85
CA TYR A 259 25.04 4.51 -4.38
C TYR A 259 23.91 4.13 -3.42
N GLN A 260 24.03 3.04 -2.66
CA GLN A 260 23.11 2.71 -1.56
C GLN A 260 23.05 3.85 -0.51
N MET A 261 24.20 4.44 -0.15
CA MET A 261 24.24 5.60 0.76
C MET A 261 23.51 6.81 0.17
N LYS A 262 23.71 7.11 -1.12
CA LYS A 262 22.96 8.18 -1.83
C LYS A 262 21.45 7.91 -1.84
N ALA A 263 21.04 6.66 -2.07
CA ALA A 263 19.65 6.24 -2.01
C ALA A 263 19.03 6.43 -0.63
N ALA A 264 19.73 6.00 0.43
CA ALA A 264 19.30 6.20 1.82
C ALA A 264 19.18 7.70 2.18
N CYS A 265 20.12 8.54 1.75
CA CYS A 265 20.05 10.00 1.96
C CYS A 265 18.83 10.63 1.27
N HIS A 266 18.54 10.27 0.01
CA HIS A 266 17.34 10.77 -0.67
C HIS A 266 16.05 10.21 -0.06
N GLN A 267 16.00 8.92 0.30
CA GLN A 267 14.87 8.30 0.99
C GLN A 267 14.57 9.01 2.32
N ALA A 268 15.61 9.35 3.10
CA ALA A 268 15.47 10.09 4.36
C ALA A 268 14.96 11.53 4.16
N ARG A 269 15.29 12.20 3.04
CA ARG A 269 14.71 13.50 2.65
C ARG A 269 13.26 13.36 2.19
N ALA A 270 12.93 12.26 1.50
CA ALA A 270 11.60 12.04 0.92
C ALA A 270 10.52 11.67 1.95
N LEU A 271 10.83 10.74 2.88
CA LEU A 271 9.85 10.16 3.79
C LEU A 271 9.09 11.17 4.69
N PRO A 272 9.71 12.23 5.26
CA PRO A 272 8.99 13.25 6.02
C PRO A 272 8.00 14.03 5.15
N LEU A 273 8.42 14.44 3.95
CA LEU A 273 7.59 15.18 2.99
C LEU A 273 6.43 14.33 2.47
N PHE A 274 6.68 13.05 2.19
CA PHE A 274 5.66 12.08 1.83
C PHE A 274 4.62 11.88 2.93
N ARG A 275 5.03 11.80 4.21
CA ARG A 275 4.10 11.70 5.36
C ARG A 275 3.17 12.91 5.46
N LEU A 276 3.67 14.12 5.14
CA LEU A 276 2.84 15.33 5.10
C LEU A 276 1.83 15.29 3.94
N ALA A 277 2.25 14.88 2.74
CA ALA A 277 1.35 14.72 1.59
C ALA A 277 0.26 13.66 1.84
N VAL A 278 0.63 12.53 2.45
CA VAL A 278 -0.29 11.46 2.88
C VAL A 278 -1.33 11.93 3.89
N ALA A 279 -1.00 12.88 4.77
CA ALA A 279 -1.94 13.40 5.77
C ALA A 279 -3.03 14.31 5.18
N ALA A 280 -2.79 14.86 3.98
CA ALA A 280 -3.73 15.72 3.26
C ALA A 280 -3.76 15.35 1.76
N PRO A 281 -4.35 14.20 1.40
CA PRO A 281 -4.42 13.77 0.00
C PRO A 281 -5.42 14.64 -0.78
N THR A 282 -5.03 15.05 -1.99
CA THR A 282 -5.82 15.85 -2.94
C THR A 282 -5.79 15.20 -4.32
N GLU A 283 -6.64 15.68 -5.24
CA GLU A 283 -6.60 15.25 -6.65
C GLU A 283 -5.28 15.63 -7.34
N GLU A 284 -4.64 16.71 -6.90
CA GLU A 284 -3.34 17.17 -7.43
C GLU A 284 -2.17 16.30 -6.97
N ASN A 285 -2.22 15.74 -5.75
CA ASN A 285 -1.09 14.99 -5.18
C ASN A 285 -1.26 13.46 -5.20
N CYS A 286 -2.46 12.93 -5.46
CA CYS A 286 -2.72 11.50 -5.31
C CYS A 286 -1.89 10.62 -6.26
N ASP A 287 -1.75 11.00 -7.53
CA ASP A 287 -0.92 10.27 -8.49
C ASP A 287 0.57 10.25 -8.08
N ALA A 288 1.07 11.37 -7.54
CA ALA A 288 2.44 11.48 -7.06
C ALA A 288 2.69 10.64 -5.79
N ILE A 289 1.75 10.64 -4.85
CA ILE A 289 1.78 9.79 -3.64
C ILE A 289 1.77 8.30 -4.05
N LEU A 290 0.95 7.92 -5.04
CA LEU A 290 0.90 6.54 -5.56
C LEU A 290 2.21 6.15 -6.27
N ALA A 291 2.76 7.02 -7.13
CA ALA A 291 4.03 6.81 -7.79
C ALA A 291 5.19 6.64 -6.79
N PHE A 292 5.27 7.52 -5.78
CA PHE A 292 6.26 7.40 -4.72
C PHE A 292 6.09 6.12 -3.91
N SER A 293 4.86 5.69 -3.61
CA SER A 293 4.61 4.45 -2.86
C SER A 293 5.04 3.19 -3.60
N HIS A 294 4.95 3.18 -4.94
CA HIS A 294 5.57 2.12 -5.74
C HIS A 294 7.10 2.20 -5.69
N LEU A 295 7.70 3.40 -5.76
CA LEU A 295 9.15 3.58 -5.60
C LEU A 295 9.65 3.17 -4.20
N LEU A 296 8.85 3.28 -3.15
CA LEU A 296 9.15 2.72 -1.82
C LEU A 296 9.24 1.19 -1.84
N ILE A 297 8.33 0.52 -2.54
CA ILE A 297 8.33 -0.95 -2.68
C ILE A 297 9.56 -1.41 -3.46
N VAL A 298 9.90 -0.71 -4.56
CA VAL A 298 11.14 -0.93 -5.33
C VAL A 298 12.39 -0.69 -4.46
N HIS A 299 12.38 0.37 -3.64
CA HIS A 299 13.48 0.69 -2.73
C HIS A 299 13.74 -0.44 -1.72
N CYS A 300 12.69 -1.02 -1.13
CA CYS A 300 12.84 -2.17 -0.23
C CYS A 300 13.60 -3.31 -0.90
N PHE A 301 13.04 -3.90 -1.97
CA PHE A 301 13.61 -5.10 -2.59
C PHE A 301 15.03 -4.86 -3.16
N ALA A 302 15.31 -3.68 -3.71
CA ALA A 302 16.65 -3.29 -4.17
C ALA A 302 17.66 -3.01 -3.05
N SER A 303 17.21 -2.65 -1.85
CA SER A 303 18.08 -2.45 -0.68
C SER A 303 18.42 -3.75 0.06
N GLU A 304 17.58 -4.77 -0.11
CA GLU A 304 17.55 -6.03 0.68
C GLU A 304 18.65 -7.04 0.31
N GLU A 305 19.59 -6.68 -0.57
CA GLU A 305 20.69 -7.56 -1.02
C GLU A 305 21.77 -7.85 0.05
N GLN A 306 21.79 -7.15 1.19
CA GLN A 306 22.90 -7.22 2.17
C GLN A 306 22.50 -7.29 3.65
N ASP A 307 21.22 -7.48 3.98
CA ASP A 307 20.76 -7.49 5.38
C ASP A 307 20.10 -8.83 5.76
N GLU A 308 20.65 -9.50 6.77
CA GLU A 308 20.14 -10.77 7.29
C GLU A 308 18.91 -10.57 8.19
N ASP A 309 18.77 -9.42 8.86
CA ASP A 309 17.73 -9.15 9.86
C ASP A 309 16.38 -8.67 9.25
N LEU A 310 16.35 -8.20 7.99
CA LEU A 310 15.17 -7.53 7.42
C LEU A 310 14.03 -8.44 6.93
N MET A 311 14.32 -9.65 6.43
CA MET A 311 13.33 -10.46 5.70
C MET A 311 12.26 -11.13 6.59
N LEU A 312 12.62 -11.67 7.76
CA LEU A 312 11.72 -12.53 8.55
C LEU A 312 11.90 -12.33 10.07
N VAL A 313 11.26 -11.27 10.58
CA VAL A 313 11.17 -10.92 12.00
C VAL A 313 12.55 -10.57 12.59
N LYS A 314 12.83 -9.27 12.75
CA LYS A 314 14.06 -8.75 13.38
C LYS A 314 14.38 -9.48 14.68
N SER A 315 15.60 -10.00 14.81
CA SER A 315 16.05 -10.58 16.07
C SER A 315 16.33 -9.45 17.07
N GLY A 316 15.77 -9.54 18.27
CA GLY A 316 15.69 -8.42 19.24
C GLY A 316 17.00 -8.05 19.95
N THR A 317 18.11 -7.94 19.21
CA THR A 317 19.48 -7.94 19.77
C THR A 317 20.36 -6.73 19.40
N THR A 318 19.93 -5.81 18.52
CA THR A 318 20.65 -4.54 18.29
C THR A 318 19.74 -3.31 18.40
N GLY A 319 20.15 -2.36 19.25
CA GLY A 319 19.32 -1.19 19.62
C GLY A 319 19.41 -0.04 18.61
N THR A 320 18.83 -0.20 17.42
CA THR A 320 18.64 0.91 16.47
C THR A 320 17.16 1.26 16.27
N CYS A 321 16.88 2.54 16.00
CA CYS A 321 15.52 3.08 16.01
C CYS A 321 14.73 2.75 14.73
N GLY A 322 14.23 1.51 14.62
CA GLY A 322 13.41 1.09 13.48
C GLY A 322 12.47 -0.09 13.76
N THR A 323 11.17 0.21 13.85
CA THR A 323 10.01 -0.71 13.75
C THR A 323 10.16 -2.07 14.45
N GLU A 324 9.66 -2.14 15.70
CA GLU A 324 9.46 -3.35 16.53
C GLU A 324 8.43 -4.36 15.94
N SER A 325 8.06 -4.20 14.67
CA SER A 325 6.87 -4.78 14.05
C SER A 325 6.97 -6.28 13.76
N GLY A 326 8.19 -6.85 13.76
CA GLY A 326 8.41 -8.28 13.57
C GLY A 326 7.84 -8.83 12.25
N LEU A 327 7.85 -8.04 11.17
CA LEU A 327 7.30 -8.39 9.86
C LEU A 327 8.22 -7.89 8.75
N PRO A 328 8.20 -8.48 7.54
CA PRO A 328 8.97 -7.98 6.41
C PRO A 328 8.58 -6.53 6.10
N ASP A 329 9.54 -5.64 5.91
CA ASP A 329 9.25 -4.20 5.69
C ASP A 329 8.50 -3.97 4.36
N TRP A 330 8.76 -4.78 3.32
CA TRP A 330 7.99 -4.73 2.05
C TRP A 330 6.48 -4.97 2.27
N LEU A 331 6.12 -5.92 3.14
CA LEU A 331 4.74 -6.27 3.47
C LEU A 331 4.06 -5.15 4.29
N GLN A 332 4.82 -4.50 5.16
CA GLN A 332 4.34 -3.34 5.92
C GLN A 332 4.10 -2.12 5.01
N ILE A 333 5.00 -1.82 4.07
CA ILE A 333 4.82 -0.69 3.14
C ILE A 333 3.61 -0.90 2.22
N ILE A 334 3.39 -2.11 1.70
CA ILE A 334 2.18 -2.41 0.91
C ILE A 334 0.91 -2.16 1.73
N ARG A 335 0.82 -2.72 2.95
CA ARG A 335 -0.39 -2.58 3.77
C ARG A 335 -0.62 -1.17 4.29
N GLY A 336 0.46 -0.41 4.52
CA GLY A 336 0.40 1.03 4.72
C GLY A 336 -0.24 1.71 3.50
N SER A 337 0.34 1.53 2.32
CA SER A 337 -0.13 2.10 1.04
C SER A 337 -1.60 1.78 0.77
N CYS A 338 -1.98 0.51 0.81
CA CYS A 338 -3.36 0.06 0.62
C CYS A 338 -4.33 0.53 1.73
N THR A 339 -3.84 1.03 2.86
CA THR A 339 -4.68 1.68 3.89
C THR A 339 -4.79 3.18 3.66
N MET A 340 -3.69 3.85 3.32
CA MET A 340 -3.66 5.29 2.97
C MET A 340 -4.59 5.60 1.78
N PHE A 341 -4.63 4.72 0.77
CA PHE A 341 -5.38 4.98 -0.47
C PHE A 341 -6.89 4.76 -0.37
N LYS A 342 -7.42 4.16 0.71
CA LYS A 342 -8.86 3.83 0.84
C LYS A 342 -9.79 5.04 0.68
N HIS A 343 -9.32 6.24 1.02
CA HIS A 343 -10.08 7.49 0.95
C HIS A 343 -9.87 8.28 -0.35
N VAL A 344 -8.89 7.88 -1.18
CA VAL A 344 -8.47 8.59 -2.40
C VAL A 344 -8.60 7.73 -3.66
N TRP A 345 -8.99 6.46 -3.49
CA TRP A 345 -9.01 5.43 -4.53
C TRP A 345 -9.86 5.78 -5.75
N SER A 346 -10.97 6.50 -5.56
CA SER A 346 -11.81 7.02 -6.65
C SER A 346 -11.04 7.96 -7.58
N ASN A 347 -10.14 8.76 -7.01
CA ASN A 347 -9.45 9.83 -7.71
C ASN A 347 -8.22 9.23 -8.41
N MET A 348 -7.50 8.32 -7.73
CA MET A 348 -6.43 7.51 -8.32
C MET A 348 -6.92 6.63 -9.49
N ARG A 349 -8.15 6.07 -9.43
CA ARG A 349 -8.73 5.30 -10.55
C ARG A 349 -9.04 6.16 -11.78
N ASN A 350 -9.13 7.49 -11.63
CA ASN A 350 -9.39 8.44 -12.71
C ASN A 350 -8.15 9.28 -13.10
N GLY A 351 -7.05 9.17 -12.36
CA GLY A 351 -5.83 9.95 -12.53
C GLY A 351 -4.89 9.42 -13.63
N ILE A 352 -3.73 10.05 -13.77
CA ILE A 352 -2.69 9.68 -14.75
C ILE A 352 -2.15 8.27 -14.48
N MET A 353 -2.24 7.79 -13.23
CA MET A 353 -1.83 6.44 -12.84
C MET A 353 -2.91 5.36 -13.14
N GLN A 354 -4.08 5.73 -13.66
CA GLN A 354 -5.17 4.81 -14.02
C GLN A 354 -4.73 3.57 -14.80
N PRO A 355 -3.83 3.62 -15.81
CA PRO A 355 -3.43 2.43 -16.54
C PRO A 355 -2.66 1.40 -15.69
N LEU A 356 -1.87 1.85 -14.71
CA LEU A 356 -1.15 0.96 -13.78
C LEU A 356 -2.10 0.21 -12.83
N ILE A 357 -3.30 0.75 -12.62
CA ILE A 357 -4.38 0.15 -11.83
C ILE A 357 -5.24 -0.75 -12.73
N GLU A 358 -5.81 -0.19 -13.80
CA GLU A 358 -6.84 -0.86 -14.61
C GLU A 358 -6.34 -1.93 -15.57
N GLU A 359 -5.04 -1.97 -15.90
CA GLU A 359 -4.42 -3.14 -16.55
C GLU A 359 -4.63 -4.44 -15.74
N THR A 360 -4.94 -4.32 -14.44
CA THR A 360 -5.35 -5.44 -13.59
C THR A 360 -6.86 -5.56 -13.30
N LEU A 361 -7.70 -4.56 -13.62
CA LEU A 361 -9.12 -4.48 -13.22
C LEU A 361 -10.15 -4.84 -14.31
N ASN A 362 -9.86 -5.78 -15.21
CA ASN A 362 -10.96 -6.45 -15.95
C ASN A 362 -11.77 -7.29 -14.95
N GLU A 363 -12.91 -6.74 -14.51
CA GLU A 363 -13.79 -7.27 -13.44
C GLU A 363 -14.60 -8.53 -13.86
N GLU A 364 -13.96 -9.50 -14.53
CA GLU A 364 -14.52 -10.87 -14.54
C GLU A 364 -14.48 -11.42 -13.11
N PRO A 365 -15.62 -11.89 -12.56
CA PRO A 365 -15.68 -12.37 -11.18
C PRO A 365 -14.87 -13.66 -11.04
N LEU A 366 -13.63 -13.53 -10.57
CA LEU A 366 -12.71 -14.66 -10.35
C LEU A 366 -13.45 -15.77 -9.58
N PRO A 367 -13.56 -17.00 -10.13
CA PRO A 367 -14.37 -18.04 -9.53
C PRO A 367 -13.81 -18.39 -8.15
N ILE A 368 -14.71 -18.57 -7.17
CA ILE A 368 -14.36 -18.86 -5.77
C ILE A 368 -13.46 -20.10 -5.67
N ILE A 369 -13.58 -21.03 -6.63
CA ILE A 369 -12.70 -22.18 -6.84
C ILE A 369 -12.01 -22.00 -8.21
N PRO A 370 -10.67 -21.93 -8.29
CA PRO A 370 -9.94 -21.85 -9.55
C PRO A 370 -10.22 -23.04 -10.47
N GLN A 371 -10.66 -22.79 -11.71
CA GLN A 371 -10.90 -23.84 -12.71
C GLN A 371 -9.66 -24.15 -13.57
N ASN A 372 -8.48 -24.28 -12.94
CA ASN A 372 -7.36 -25.02 -13.54
C ASN A 372 -6.38 -25.56 -12.47
N THR A 373 -5.43 -26.39 -12.90
CA THR A 373 -5.45 -27.81 -12.50
C THR A 373 -4.39 -28.32 -11.53
N VAL A 374 -3.33 -27.55 -11.22
CA VAL A 374 -2.25 -28.01 -10.30
C VAL A 374 -2.19 -27.16 -9.03
N HIS A 375 -2.02 -25.84 -9.13
CA HIS A 375 -1.93 -24.95 -7.96
C HIS A 375 -3.15 -25.06 -7.05
N SER A 376 -4.35 -25.24 -7.60
CA SER A 376 -5.60 -25.39 -6.85
C SER A 376 -5.74 -26.72 -6.11
N ALA A 377 -4.96 -27.74 -6.48
CA ALA A 377 -4.82 -28.98 -5.72
C ALA A 377 -3.79 -28.79 -4.59
N ARG A 378 -2.59 -28.29 -4.90
CA ARG A 378 -1.52 -28.04 -3.90
C ARG A 378 -2.00 -27.09 -2.79
N LEU A 379 -2.65 -25.97 -3.13
CA LEU A 379 -3.22 -25.05 -2.14
C LEU A 379 -4.33 -25.68 -1.29
N ARG A 380 -5.02 -26.72 -1.77
CA ARG A 380 -6.02 -27.46 -0.98
C ARG A 380 -5.36 -28.37 0.05
N GLU A 381 -4.19 -28.93 -0.25
CA GLU A 381 -3.40 -29.71 0.71
C GLU A 381 -2.96 -28.85 1.91
N LEU A 382 -2.76 -27.54 1.71
CA LEU A 382 -2.38 -26.61 2.78
C LEU A 382 -3.50 -26.35 3.82
N LEU A 383 -4.76 -26.66 3.52
CA LEU A 383 -5.89 -26.38 4.41
C LEU A 383 -5.75 -27.02 5.81
N VAL A 384 -5.01 -28.14 5.91
CA VAL A 384 -4.82 -28.87 7.16
C VAL A 384 -3.59 -28.43 7.96
N LEU A 385 -2.78 -27.49 7.46
CA LEU A 385 -1.54 -27.09 8.14
C LEU A 385 -1.72 -26.50 9.55
N PRO A 386 -2.78 -25.72 9.87
CA PRO A 386 -3.04 -25.31 11.25
C PRO A 386 -3.36 -26.45 12.22
N LEU A 387 -3.62 -27.67 11.71
CA LEU A 387 -3.83 -28.89 12.49
C LEU A 387 -2.58 -29.78 12.54
N PHE A 388 -1.51 -29.40 11.82
CA PHE A 388 -0.27 -30.17 11.75
C PHE A 388 0.66 -29.76 12.90
N GLY A 389 0.81 -30.62 13.91
CA GLY A 389 1.64 -30.32 15.08
C GLY A 389 1.42 -31.32 16.21
N LYS A 390 2.26 -31.24 17.26
CA LYS A 390 2.22 -32.16 18.42
C LYS A 390 1.45 -31.60 19.63
N ASN A 391 1.16 -30.29 19.64
CA ASN A 391 0.35 -29.59 20.65
C ASN A 391 -0.67 -28.67 19.96
N PRO A 392 -1.99 -28.93 20.02
CA PRO A 392 -2.99 -27.94 19.59
C PRO A 392 -3.10 -26.81 20.63
N PRO A 393 -3.24 -25.54 20.21
CA PRO A 393 -3.59 -24.44 21.11
C PRO A 393 -5.01 -24.61 21.69
N ILE A 394 -5.34 -23.80 22.71
CA ILE A 394 -6.67 -23.76 23.33
C ILE A 394 -7.73 -23.52 22.25
N VAL A 395 -8.86 -24.23 22.32
CA VAL A 395 -9.86 -24.35 21.23
C VAL A 395 -10.24 -23.01 20.61
N GLU A 396 -10.51 -21.98 21.41
CA GLU A 396 -10.88 -20.63 20.94
C GLU A 396 -9.75 -19.95 20.12
N ILE A 397 -8.49 -20.14 20.54
CA ILE A 397 -7.30 -19.63 19.84
C ILE A 397 -7.09 -20.44 18.55
N LEU A 398 -7.29 -21.75 18.59
CA LEU A 398 -7.20 -22.63 17.42
C LEU A 398 -8.24 -22.23 16.35
N GLU A 399 -9.50 -22.01 16.73
CA GLU A 399 -10.55 -21.56 15.80
C GLU A 399 -10.23 -20.20 15.17
N GLN A 400 -9.70 -19.25 15.95
CA GLN A 400 -9.28 -17.94 15.42
C GLN A 400 -8.10 -18.06 14.44
N GLN A 401 -7.05 -18.82 14.80
CA GLN A 401 -5.89 -19.06 13.93
C GLN A 401 -6.30 -19.81 12.64
N MET A 402 -7.12 -20.86 12.75
CA MET A 402 -7.66 -21.61 11.59
C MET A 402 -8.47 -20.71 10.66
N THR A 403 -9.30 -19.82 11.20
CA THR A 403 -10.11 -18.88 10.42
C THR A 403 -9.24 -17.86 9.70
N ALA A 404 -8.26 -17.27 10.39
CA ALA A 404 -7.31 -16.32 9.82
C ALA A 404 -6.47 -16.96 8.71
N TYR A 405 -5.93 -18.15 8.95
CA TYR A 405 -5.16 -18.91 7.99
C TYR A 405 -5.98 -19.30 6.74
N SER A 406 -7.17 -19.85 6.94
CA SER A 406 -8.05 -20.26 5.83
C SER A 406 -8.47 -19.06 4.97
N SER A 407 -8.71 -17.90 5.60
CA SER A 407 -8.96 -16.65 4.88
C SER A 407 -7.74 -16.23 4.04
N ALA A 408 -6.53 -16.24 4.61
CA ALA A 408 -5.29 -15.93 3.88
C ALA A 408 -5.04 -16.90 2.71
N LEU A 409 -5.35 -18.19 2.86
CA LEU A 409 -5.21 -19.21 1.82
C LEU A 409 -6.26 -19.08 0.70
N ILE A 410 -7.49 -18.70 1.02
CA ILE A 410 -8.53 -18.37 0.02
C ILE A 410 -8.12 -17.12 -0.78
N ILE A 411 -7.57 -16.10 -0.11
CA ILE A 411 -7.04 -14.90 -0.78
C ILE A 411 -5.84 -15.27 -1.66
N LEU A 412 -4.95 -16.17 -1.23
CA LEU A 412 -3.81 -16.61 -2.03
C LEU A 412 -4.28 -17.35 -3.28
N SER A 413 -5.28 -18.22 -3.14
CA SER A 413 -5.91 -18.94 -4.26
C SER A 413 -6.46 -18.00 -5.33
N ARG A 414 -7.03 -16.85 -4.93
CA ARG A 414 -7.48 -15.79 -5.86
C ARG A 414 -6.30 -15.05 -6.50
N ALA A 415 -5.22 -14.81 -5.74
CA ALA A 415 -4.00 -14.22 -6.27
C ALA A 415 -3.37 -15.09 -7.37
N PHE A 416 -3.33 -16.42 -7.20
CA PHE A 416 -2.89 -17.36 -8.25
C PHE A 416 -3.69 -17.23 -9.55
N VAL A 417 -5.02 -17.13 -9.51
CA VAL A 417 -5.83 -16.94 -10.74
C VAL A 417 -5.50 -15.61 -11.42
N ARG A 418 -5.41 -14.52 -10.64
CA ARG A 418 -5.13 -13.18 -11.21
C ARG A 418 -3.71 -13.09 -11.76
N ALA A 419 -2.75 -13.72 -11.09
CA ALA A 419 -1.35 -13.84 -11.50
C ALA A 419 -1.23 -14.59 -12.82
N GLN A 420 -1.79 -15.79 -12.92
CA GLN A 420 -1.75 -16.62 -14.13
C GLN A 420 -2.35 -15.88 -15.33
N ALA A 421 -3.55 -15.31 -15.18
CA ALA A 421 -4.21 -14.54 -16.23
C ALA A 421 -3.49 -13.23 -16.62
N ALA A 422 -2.57 -12.73 -15.77
CA ALA A 422 -1.68 -11.61 -16.11
C ALA A 422 -0.38 -12.08 -16.79
N LYS A 423 0.18 -13.22 -16.35
CA LYS A 423 1.36 -13.87 -16.94
C LYS A 423 1.08 -14.29 -18.39
N GLU A 424 -0.03 -14.97 -18.64
CA GLU A 424 -0.50 -15.38 -19.97
C GLU A 424 -0.71 -14.21 -20.95
N ARG A 425 -1.03 -13.02 -20.42
CA ARG A 425 -1.25 -11.79 -21.20
C ARG A 425 -0.01 -10.90 -21.29
N GLY A 426 1.11 -11.25 -20.65
CA GLY A 426 2.34 -10.45 -20.63
C GLY A 426 2.28 -9.16 -19.80
N ILE A 427 1.27 -9.02 -18.93
CA ILE A 427 0.95 -7.80 -18.14
C ILE A 427 1.13 -7.99 -16.63
N PHE A 428 1.99 -8.92 -16.22
CA PHE A 428 2.28 -9.12 -14.79
C PHE A 428 3.17 -7.99 -14.26
N THR A 429 2.66 -7.18 -13.32
CA THR A 429 3.39 -6.07 -12.70
C THR A 429 3.51 -6.26 -11.18
N MET A 430 4.30 -5.41 -10.51
CA MET A 430 4.31 -5.35 -9.04
C MET A 430 2.90 -5.20 -8.45
N TRP A 431 2.03 -4.42 -9.11
CA TRP A 431 0.65 -4.24 -8.68
C TRP A 431 -0.16 -5.55 -8.74
N THR A 432 0.08 -6.42 -9.73
CA THR A 432 -0.52 -7.77 -9.79
C THR A 432 -0.15 -8.62 -8.58
N ALA A 433 1.12 -8.61 -8.17
CA ALA A 433 1.59 -9.39 -7.02
C ALA A 433 0.99 -8.90 -5.68
N VAL A 434 0.95 -7.58 -5.46
CA VAL A 434 0.65 -7.02 -4.13
C VAL A 434 -0.82 -6.79 -3.84
N GLN A 435 -1.65 -6.51 -4.85
CA GLN A 435 -3.01 -5.98 -4.65
C GLN A 435 -4.00 -6.99 -4.03
N ILE A 436 -3.79 -8.31 -4.25
CA ILE A 436 -4.70 -9.35 -3.74
C ILE A 436 -4.22 -9.85 -2.37
N TRP A 437 -3.06 -10.53 -2.32
CA TRP A 437 -2.66 -11.24 -1.09
C TRP A 437 -2.03 -10.31 -0.04
N PRO A 438 -0.86 -9.68 -0.26
CA PRO A 438 -0.24 -8.78 0.74
C PRO A 438 -1.18 -7.68 1.26
N ALA A 439 -1.99 -7.10 0.38
CA ALA A 439 -2.93 -6.03 0.73
C ALA A 439 -4.17 -6.48 1.53
N SER A 440 -4.60 -7.74 1.40
CA SER A 440 -5.91 -8.20 1.91
C SER A 440 -5.85 -9.28 3.00
N ILE A 441 -4.70 -9.88 3.28
CA ILE A 441 -4.58 -10.89 4.35
C ILE A 441 -5.06 -10.35 5.72
N PRO A 442 -5.66 -11.20 6.60
CA PRO A 442 -6.10 -10.78 7.93
C PRO A 442 -4.99 -10.19 8.81
N MET A 443 -5.34 -9.48 9.88
CA MET A 443 -4.35 -8.97 10.86
C MET A 443 -3.83 -10.12 11.74
N GLU A 444 -4.74 -11.01 12.09
CA GLU A 444 -4.54 -12.24 12.85
C GLU A 444 -3.53 -13.17 12.13
N TYR A 445 -3.56 -13.20 10.79
CA TYR A 445 -2.58 -13.92 9.98
C TYR A 445 -1.19 -13.23 9.95
N LEU A 446 -1.14 -11.89 10.01
CA LEU A 446 0.15 -11.21 10.24
C LEU A 446 0.70 -11.50 11.63
N GLU A 447 -0.16 -11.68 12.64
CA GLU A 447 0.26 -12.03 13.99
C GLU A 447 0.83 -13.46 14.03
N MET A 448 0.27 -14.40 13.26
CA MET A 448 0.88 -15.70 13.00
C MET A 448 2.25 -15.60 12.32
N LEU A 449 2.41 -14.77 11.27
CA LEU A 449 3.72 -14.54 10.63
C LEU A 449 4.74 -13.91 11.58
N ARG A 450 4.32 -12.93 12.39
CA ARG A 450 5.15 -12.28 13.41
C ARG A 450 5.62 -13.26 14.49
N ALA A 451 4.75 -14.19 14.89
CA ALA A 451 5.06 -15.27 15.81
C ALA A 451 5.89 -16.40 15.18
N ARG A 452 6.25 -16.30 13.89
CA ARG A 452 6.92 -17.34 13.09
C ARG A 452 6.17 -18.68 13.07
N GLU A 453 4.83 -18.64 13.10
CA GLU A 453 4.00 -19.85 13.06
C GLU A 453 4.28 -20.67 11.79
N PRO A 454 4.72 -21.94 11.90
CA PRO A 454 5.19 -22.73 10.77
C PRO A 454 4.23 -22.81 9.58
N ALA A 455 2.92 -22.97 9.84
CA ALA A 455 1.89 -22.99 8.81
C ALA A 455 1.84 -21.67 8.01
N ALA A 456 1.98 -20.53 8.68
CA ALA A 456 1.97 -19.21 8.03
C ALA A 456 3.26 -18.96 7.23
N LEU A 457 4.41 -19.41 7.74
CA LEU A 457 5.67 -19.37 6.99
C LEU A 457 5.60 -20.23 5.71
N VAL A 458 5.04 -21.44 5.78
CA VAL A 458 4.78 -22.28 4.59
C VAL A 458 3.83 -21.60 3.60
N LEU A 459 2.79 -20.91 4.06
CA LEU A 459 1.87 -20.20 3.17
C LEU A 459 2.52 -18.97 2.51
N LEU A 460 3.42 -18.28 3.21
CA LEU A 460 4.26 -17.22 2.63
C LEU A 460 5.24 -17.78 1.56
N ALA A 461 5.82 -18.96 1.77
CA ALA A 461 6.63 -19.63 0.75
C ALA A 461 5.82 -19.94 -0.52
N HIS A 462 4.56 -20.35 -0.38
CA HIS A 462 3.68 -20.56 -1.53
C HIS A 462 3.31 -19.25 -2.25
N TYR A 463 3.25 -18.11 -1.55
CA TYR A 463 3.13 -16.79 -2.19
C TYR A 463 4.36 -16.43 -3.02
N CYS A 464 5.57 -16.88 -2.65
CA CYS A 464 6.81 -16.60 -3.39
C CYS A 464 6.78 -17.14 -4.83
N VAL A 465 6.01 -18.18 -5.11
CA VAL A 465 5.84 -18.72 -6.48
C VAL A 465 5.21 -17.68 -7.42
N LEU A 466 4.30 -16.84 -6.93
CA LEU A 466 3.65 -15.79 -7.72
C LEU A 466 4.59 -14.69 -8.22
N LEU A 467 5.79 -14.59 -7.64
CA LEU A 467 6.73 -13.50 -7.89
C LEU A 467 7.69 -13.79 -9.05
N GLU A 468 7.65 -14.99 -9.62
CA GLU A 468 8.49 -15.41 -10.76
C GLU A 468 8.52 -14.38 -11.90
N PRO A 469 7.40 -13.80 -12.38
CA PRO A 469 7.43 -12.83 -13.49
C PRO A 469 7.99 -11.45 -13.12
N LEU A 470 8.48 -11.28 -11.89
CA LEU A 470 9.14 -10.07 -11.42
C LEU A 470 10.66 -10.20 -11.35
N GLU A 471 11.24 -11.41 -11.34
CA GLU A 471 12.70 -11.58 -11.19
C GLU A 471 13.51 -11.11 -12.42
N GLU A 472 12.84 -10.82 -13.54
CA GLU A 472 13.41 -10.06 -14.67
C GLU A 472 13.66 -8.57 -14.35
N SER A 473 12.99 -8.02 -13.33
CA SER A 473 13.21 -6.64 -12.87
C SER A 473 14.41 -6.58 -11.94
N TRP A 474 15.35 -5.67 -12.22
CA TRP A 474 16.64 -5.55 -11.53
C TRP A 474 16.59 -5.50 -9.99
N TYR A 475 15.49 -4.99 -9.42
CA TYR A 475 15.29 -4.88 -7.96
C TYR A 475 14.73 -6.15 -7.29
N MET A 476 14.33 -7.17 -8.06
CA MET A 476 13.76 -8.43 -7.56
C MET A 476 14.69 -9.64 -7.74
N VAL A 477 15.87 -9.45 -8.34
CA VAL A 477 16.77 -10.55 -8.74
C VAL A 477 17.14 -11.42 -7.52
N GLY A 478 16.80 -12.71 -7.60
CA GLY A 478 17.05 -13.70 -6.55
C GLY A 478 16.23 -13.51 -5.27
N PHE A 479 15.22 -12.64 -5.25
CA PHE A 479 14.36 -12.43 -4.08
C PHE A 479 13.66 -13.72 -3.66
N ARG A 480 13.17 -14.52 -4.63
CA ARG A 480 12.47 -15.78 -4.32
C ARG A 480 13.40 -16.79 -3.65
N LYS A 481 14.64 -16.92 -4.14
CA LYS A 481 15.69 -17.73 -3.49
C LYS A 481 15.90 -17.30 -2.04
N ARG A 482 16.28 -16.03 -1.81
CA ARG A 482 16.58 -15.50 -0.47
C ARG A 482 15.43 -15.68 0.52
N LEU A 483 14.18 -15.48 0.10
CA LEU A 483 13.01 -15.64 0.97
C LEU A 483 12.68 -17.12 1.25
N LEU A 484 12.75 -17.99 0.24
CA LEU A 484 12.49 -19.43 0.42
C LEU A 484 13.53 -20.09 1.35
N GLU A 485 14.80 -19.73 1.23
CA GLU A 485 15.88 -20.24 2.07
C GLU A 485 15.75 -19.77 3.53
N ARG A 486 15.44 -18.48 3.76
CA ARG A 486 15.18 -17.98 5.12
C ARG A 486 13.93 -18.60 5.73
N ILE A 487 12.91 -18.96 4.95
CA ILE A 487 11.75 -19.73 5.45
C ILE A 487 12.17 -21.17 5.78
N TYR A 488 12.95 -21.84 4.93
CA TYR A 488 13.41 -23.22 5.14
C TYR A 488 14.18 -23.39 6.46
N TRP A 489 15.09 -22.45 6.77
CA TRP A 489 15.86 -22.47 8.01
C TRP A 489 15.05 -22.12 9.28
N GLN A 490 13.89 -21.47 9.15
CA GLN A 490 12.97 -21.20 10.26
C GLN A 490 11.98 -22.34 10.54
N LEU A 491 12.01 -23.44 9.76
CA LEU A 491 11.12 -24.59 9.92
C LEU A 491 11.84 -25.85 10.42
N ASP A 492 11.18 -26.62 11.28
CA ASP A 492 11.60 -27.97 11.65
C ASP A 492 11.47 -28.95 10.46
N GLU A 493 12.21 -30.06 10.51
CA GLU A 493 12.21 -31.10 9.47
C GLU A 493 10.81 -31.61 9.10
N ASP A 494 9.94 -31.79 10.10
CA ASP A 494 8.53 -32.21 9.94
C ASP A 494 7.75 -31.30 8.96
N TRP A 495 8.15 -30.01 8.84
CA TRP A 495 7.50 -29.01 8.00
C TRP A 495 8.19 -28.77 6.64
N ARG A 496 9.50 -29.01 6.53
CA ARG A 496 10.31 -28.63 5.34
C ARG A 496 9.79 -29.23 4.02
N LYS A 497 9.23 -30.45 4.07
CA LYS A 497 8.58 -31.12 2.93
C LYS A 497 7.44 -30.31 2.26
N TRP A 498 6.84 -29.36 2.99
CA TRP A 498 5.83 -28.47 2.41
C TRP A 498 6.45 -27.33 1.57
N LEU A 499 7.78 -27.19 1.58
CA LEU A 499 8.52 -26.25 0.73
C LEU A 499 9.02 -26.89 -0.56
N ASP A 500 8.96 -28.21 -0.73
CA ASP A 500 9.42 -28.94 -1.92
C ASP A 500 8.83 -28.36 -3.21
N TRP A 501 7.53 -28.02 -3.20
CA TRP A 501 6.87 -27.41 -4.35
C TRP A 501 7.28 -25.94 -4.59
N PRO A 502 7.24 -25.02 -3.59
CA PRO A 502 7.81 -23.68 -3.75
C PRO A 502 9.27 -23.64 -4.24
N PHE A 503 10.14 -24.55 -3.80
CA PHE A 503 11.52 -24.66 -4.28
C PHE A 503 11.59 -25.14 -5.73
N ALA A 504 10.84 -26.19 -6.10
CA ALA A 504 10.79 -26.69 -7.47
C ALA A 504 10.31 -25.63 -8.49
N GLU A 505 9.28 -24.86 -8.14
CA GLU A 505 8.78 -23.74 -8.98
C GLU A 505 9.76 -22.55 -9.03
N ALA A 506 10.71 -22.46 -8.09
CA ALA A 506 11.82 -21.52 -8.13
C ALA A 506 13.05 -22.04 -8.88
N GLY A 507 13.04 -23.30 -9.33
CA GLY A 507 14.21 -23.95 -9.94
C GLY A 507 15.34 -24.23 -8.94
N LEU A 508 15.02 -24.34 -7.64
CA LEU A 508 15.97 -24.49 -6.54
C LEU A 508 15.93 -25.90 -5.96
N ASP A 509 17.09 -26.39 -5.52
CA ASP A 509 17.21 -27.61 -4.72
C ASP A 509 17.22 -27.23 -3.22
N PRO A 510 16.28 -27.74 -2.39
CA PRO A 510 16.30 -27.54 -0.93
C PRO A 510 17.62 -27.97 -0.25
N LEU A 511 18.37 -28.91 -0.85
CA LEU A 511 19.68 -29.35 -0.35
C LEU A 511 20.83 -28.42 -0.78
N GLY A 512 20.66 -27.66 -1.86
CA GLY A 512 21.65 -26.69 -2.32
C GLY A 512 21.88 -25.56 -1.31
N ALA A 513 20.80 -25.12 -0.65
CA ALA A 513 20.83 -24.13 0.44
C ALA A 513 21.70 -24.56 1.62
N ALA A 514 21.87 -25.88 1.86
CA ALA A 514 22.72 -26.41 2.93
C ALA A 514 24.22 -26.48 2.57
N MET A 515 24.61 -26.14 1.33
CA MET A 515 25.99 -26.22 0.87
C MET A 515 26.71 -24.88 0.69
N GLU A 516 25.98 -23.76 0.62
CA GLU A 516 26.59 -22.44 0.43
C GLU A 516 27.14 -21.84 1.76
N ASP A 517 26.44 -22.02 2.89
CA ASP A 517 26.87 -21.53 4.21
C ASP A 517 28.13 -22.22 4.79
N VAL A 518 28.52 -23.39 4.28
CA VAL A 518 29.70 -24.15 4.77
C VAL A 518 31.02 -23.66 4.13
N ARG A 519 31.05 -22.43 3.61
CA ARG A 519 32.19 -21.85 2.87
C ARG A 519 32.67 -20.48 3.37
N CYS A 520 32.51 -20.20 4.65
CA CYS A 520 33.29 -19.17 5.35
C CYS A 520 34.28 -19.78 6.36
N ASP A 521 35.43 -19.12 6.50
CA ASP A 521 36.48 -19.30 7.51
C ASP A 521 37.13 -20.69 7.71
N PRO A 522 38.11 -21.07 6.86
CA PRO A 522 39.28 -21.82 7.31
C PRO A 522 40.18 -20.88 8.15
N MET A 523 39.93 -20.78 9.45
CA MET A 523 40.64 -19.90 10.37
C MET A 523 42.18 -20.08 10.33
N GLU A 524 42.93 -19.00 10.11
CA GLU A 524 44.40 -19.04 10.00
C GLU A 524 45.11 -19.36 11.33
N ALA A 525 45.40 -20.64 11.57
CA ALA A 525 46.26 -21.07 12.66
C ALA A 525 47.75 -20.87 12.31
N SER A 526 48.30 -19.69 12.66
CA SER A 526 49.74 -19.40 12.51
C SER A 526 50.62 -20.03 13.62
N PRO A 527 51.90 -20.38 13.35
CA PRO A 527 52.54 -21.51 14.06
C PRO A 527 53.51 -21.13 15.20
N SER A 528 53.33 -21.79 16.34
CA SER A 528 54.37 -22.05 17.36
C SER A 528 53.88 -23.16 18.32
N SER A 529 54.68 -23.95 19.04
CA SER A 529 56.06 -24.46 18.88
C SER A 529 56.31 -25.50 19.99
N TYR A 530 57.17 -26.50 19.80
CA TYR A 530 57.47 -27.61 20.76
C TYR A 530 56.29 -28.58 21.05
N SER A 531 56.48 -29.88 21.34
CA SER A 531 57.67 -30.75 21.22
C SER A 531 57.27 -32.21 20.95
N ALA A 532 58.25 -33.04 20.56
CA ALA A 532 58.07 -34.40 20.05
C ALA A 532 57.53 -35.44 21.04
N SER A 533 56.85 -36.47 20.52
CA SER A 533 57.10 -37.89 20.90
C SER A 533 56.57 -38.90 19.88
N THR A 534 57.53 -39.52 19.18
CA THR A 534 57.58 -40.87 18.59
C THR A 534 56.40 -41.83 18.80
N SER A 535 55.84 -42.35 17.69
CA SER A 535 55.89 -43.79 17.36
C SER A 535 55.41 -44.10 15.94
N ILE A 536 56.15 -44.97 15.24
CA ILE A 536 55.81 -45.48 13.90
C ILE A 536 55.34 -46.93 14.05
N ILE A 537 54.16 -47.27 13.52
CA ILE A 537 53.85 -48.63 13.07
C ILE A 537 53.29 -48.55 11.65
N VAL A 538 53.97 -49.21 10.71
CA VAL A 538 53.52 -49.43 9.34
C VAL A 538 53.15 -50.89 9.21
N THR A 539 51.94 -51.17 8.73
CA THR A 539 51.58 -52.49 8.18
C THR A 539 50.90 -52.32 6.83
N GLN A 540 51.39 -53.06 5.83
CA GLN A 540 50.96 -52.97 4.44
C GLN A 540 49.80 -53.92 4.12
N ARG A 541 49.26 -53.77 2.89
CA ARG A 541 48.65 -54.82 2.05
C ARG A 541 47.27 -55.34 2.49
N ALA A 542 46.45 -55.89 1.58
CA ALA A 542 46.64 -56.12 0.13
C ALA A 542 45.35 -55.87 -0.66
N THR A 543 45.52 -55.72 -1.98
CA THR A 543 44.46 -55.84 -3.00
C THR A 543 43.86 -57.23 -3.07
N GLN A 544 42.53 -57.31 -3.21
CA GLN A 544 41.88 -58.12 -4.23
C GLN A 544 40.55 -57.48 -4.63
#